data_AF-A0A6J8DDU7-F1
#
_entry.id   AF-A0A6J8DDU7-F1
#
_cell.length_a   1.000
_cell.length_b   1.000
_cell.length_c   1.000
_cell.angle_alpha   90.00
_cell.angle_beta   90.00
_cell.angle_gamma   90.00
#
_symmetry.space_group_name_H-M   'P 1'
#
loop_
_entity.id
_entity.type
_entity.pdbx_description
1 polymer ?
#
loop_
_entity_poly.entity_id
_entity_poly.type
_entity_poly.pdbx_seq_one_letter_code
_entity_poly.pdbx_strand_id
1 'polypeptide(L)'
;MDENVKTDKMEKQKTLEAVGGVRPRKYTDTGKEFSEGQIAQCFNGLKVLSEKIIRMISDKEHNEAIRVNYSFWMQDYEQFLMKHQTHFSRLHEIEQEEYMQIHTPRDVFLMNCKREIQQNINSNPVQRQESAKGKSVRSAGISSVSSKRLEVEEKRIKLEAKRQAMKRKRELEMAKTALQLNEDELQMRTEIAVADAKAMIYDKFERGEIDGVEMPQVKLETIEPTPKPLQGKVQSTIESKALNPVAKSISTDEGESG
;
A
#
# COMPACT_ATOMS: atom_id res chain seq x y z
N MET A 1 -34.22 -27.65 -0.10
CA MET A 1 -34.60 -26.93 1.14
C MET A 1 -33.94 -25.54 1.21
N ASP A 2 -33.24 -25.10 0.16
CA ASP A 2 -32.37 -23.92 0.18
C ASP A 2 -33.05 -22.60 -0.25
N GLU A 3 -34.19 -22.67 -0.96
CA GLU A 3 -34.88 -21.46 -1.39
C GLU A 3 -35.57 -20.72 -0.23
N ASN A 4 -36.13 -21.46 0.73
CA ASN A 4 -36.80 -20.89 1.90
C ASN A 4 -35.82 -20.23 2.90
N VAL A 5 -34.54 -20.61 2.89
CA VAL A 5 -33.52 -19.99 3.76
C VAL A 5 -32.99 -18.70 3.14
N LYS A 6 -32.95 -18.59 1.80
CA LYS A 6 -32.57 -17.35 1.10
C LYS A 6 -33.65 -16.27 1.23
N THR A 7 -34.93 -16.64 1.13
CA THR A 7 -36.04 -15.68 1.25
C THR A 7 -36.18 -15.14 2.68
N ASP A 8 -36.08 -16.00 3.70
CA ASP A 8 -36.20 -15.59 5.11
C ASP A 8 -35.02 -14.73 5.59
N LYS A 9 -33.82 -14.89 5.00
CA LYS A 9 -32.67 -14.00 5.24
C LYS A 9 -32.82 -12.64 4.56
N MET A 10 -33.33 -12.60 3.32
CA MET A 10 -33.60 -11.34 2.61
C MET A 10 -34.67 -10.50 3.32
N GLU A 11 -35.71 -11.13 3.87
CA GLU A 11 -36.81 -10.44 4.55
C GLU A 11 -36.40 -9.84 5.91
N LYS A 12 -35.52 -10.54 6.64
CA LYS A 12 -34.91 -10.03 7.88
C LYS A 12 -33.92 -8.88 7.63
N GLN A 13 -33.25 -8.86 6.47
CA GLN A 13 -32.34 -7.77 6.11
C GLN A 13 -33.11 -6.50 5.70
N LYS A 14 -34.26 -6.66 5.02
CA LYS A 14 -35.12 -5.55 4.60
C LYS A 14 -35.74 -4.76 5.77
N THR A 15 -35.93 -5.41 6.92
CA THR A 15 -36.50 -4.79 8.14
C THR A 15 -35.47 -4.06 9.00
N LEU A 16 -34.17 -4.33 8.85
CA LEU A 16 -33.08 -3.67 9.59
C LEU A 16 -32.56 -2.39 8.91
N GLU A 17 -32.79 -2.20 7.61
CA GLU A 17 -32.32 -1.01 6.86
C GLU A 17 -33.21 0.24 7.01
N ALA A 18 -34.20 0.23 7.92
CA ALA A 18 -35.13 1.33 8.15
C ALA A 18 -34.65 2.34 9.21
N VAL A 19 -33.51 2.10 9.88
CA VAL A 19 -33.01 2.95 10.97
C VAL A 19 -31.73 3.70 10.56
N GLY A 20 -31.90 4.86 9.94
CA GLY A 20 -31.08 6.07 10.14
C GLY A 20 -29.56 6.07 9.92
N GLY A 21 -28.93 5.01 9.38
CA GLY A 21 -27.51 5.00 9.00
C GLY A 21 -27.31 5.24 7.51
N VAL A 22 -26.23 5.93 7.12
CA VAL A 22 -25.82 6.08 5.71
C VAL A 22 -25.76 4.68 5.08
N ARG A 23 -26.74 4.35 4.23
CA ARG A 23 -26.78 3.04 3.57
C ARG A 23 -25.47 2.83 2.81
N PRO A 24 -24.73 1.73 3.06
CA PRO A 24 -23.61 1.36 2.21
C PRO A 24 -24.12 1.28 0.77
N ARG A 25 -23.51 2.05 -0.15
CA ARG A 25 -23.90 2.01 -1.56
C ARG A 25 -23.54 0.64 -2.13
N LYS A 26 -24.53 -0.25 -2.20
CA LYS A 26 -24.44 -1.53 -2.89
C LYS A 26 -24.62 -1.32 -4.39
N TYR A 27 -24.07 -2.22 -5.19
CA TYR A 27 -24.26 -2.15 -6.64
C TYR A 27 -25.68 -2.53 -7.04
N THR A 28 -26.21 -1.82 -8.03
CA THR A 28 -27.28 -2.34 -8.89
C THR A 28 -26.75 -3.50 -9.70
N ASP A 29 -27.60 -4.37 -10.23
CA ASP A 29 -27.15 -5.52 -11.03
C ASP A 29 -26.33 -5.08 -12.26
N THR A 30 -26.76 -4.03 -12.94
CA THR A 30 -25.99 -3.38 -14.03
C THR A 30 -24.63 -2.84 -13.56
N GLY A 31 -24.55 -2.35 -12.32
CA GLY A 31 -23.31 -1.88 -11.71
C GLY A 31 -22.37 -3.02 -11.36
N LYS A 32 -22.90 -4.18 -10.96
CA LYS A 32 -22.12 -5.41 -10.71
C LYS A 32 -21.48 -5.89 -12.00
N GLU A 33 -22.29 -6.09 -13.04
CA GLU A 33 -21.83 -6.56 -14.36
C GLU A 33 -20.76 -5.63 -14.96
N PHE A 34 -20.97 -4.32 -14.90
CA PHE A 34 -20.00 -3.34 -15.39
C PHE A 34 -18.67 -3.41 -14.60
N SER A 35 -18.76 -3.50 -13.28
CA SER A 35 -17.59 -3.59 -12.41
C SER A 35 -16.83 -4.91 -12.61
N GLU A 36 -17.54 -6.03 -12.77
CA GLU A 36 -16.94 -7.33 -13.08
C GLU A 36 -16.27 -7.33 -14.44
N GLY A 37 -16.90 -6.74 -15.46
CA GLY A 37 -16.31 -6.57 -16.79
C GLY A 37 -14.98 -5.82 -16.76
N GLN A 38 -14.89 -4.75 -15.96
CA GLN A 38 -13.62 -4.04 -15.76
C GLN A 38 -12.56 -4.89 -15.05
N ILE A 39 -12.95 -5.67 -14.04
CA ILE A 39 -12.03 -6.57 -13.34
C ILE A 39 -11.53 -7.67 -14.28
N ALA A 40 -12.41 -8.25 -15.09
CA ALA A 40 -12.08 -9.26 -16.09
C ALA A 40 -11.11 -8.70 -17.15
N GLN A 41 -11.33 -7.47 -17.62
CA GLN A 41 -10.41 -6.80 -18.54
C GLN A 41 -9.02 -6.61 -17.92
N CYS A 42 -8.95 -6.16 -16.66
CA CYS A 42 -7.67 -6.00 -15.95
C CYS A 42 -6.97 -7.34 -15.77
N PHE A 43 -7.72 -8.38 -15.40
CA PHE A 43 -7.17 -9.73 -15.27
C PHE A 43 -6.61 -10.26 -16.60
N ASN A 44 -7.32 -10.07 -17.70
CA ASN A 44 -6.85 -10.52 -19.01
C ASN A 44 -5.55 -9.82 -19.42
N GLY A 45 -5.42 -8.51 -19.16
CA GLY A 45 -4.16 -7.78 -19.37
C GLY A 45 -3.02 -8.37 -18.53
N LEU A 46 -3.27 -8.59 -17.24
CA LEU A 46 -2.30 -9.21 -16.33
C LEU A 46 -1.91 -10.62 -16.76
N LYS A 47 -2.86 -11.43 -17.22
CA LYS A 47 -2.60 -12.79 -17.69
C LYS A 47 -1.67 -12.79 -18.90
N VAL A 48 -1.93 -11.96 -19.90
CA VAL A 48 -1.08 -11.83 -21.09
C VAL A 48 0.32 -11.38 -20.71
N LEU A 49 0.43 -10.42 -19.80
CA LEU A 49 1.72 -9.93 -19.34
C LEU A 49 2.48 -10.97 -18.48
N SER A 50 1.78 -11.73 -17.62
CA SER A 50 2.34 -12.88 -16.91
C SER A 50 2.92 -13.90 -17.88
N GLU A 51 2.16 -14.30 -18.89
CA GLU A 51 2.59 -15.27 -19.91
C GLU A 51 3.79 -14.74 -20.72
N LYS A 52 3.84 -13.43 -21.00
CA LYS A 52 5.01 -12.80 -21.61
C LYS A 52 6.25 -12.93 -20.72
N ILE A 53 6.14 -12.56 -19.44
CA ILE A 53 7.29 -12.60 -18.52
C ILE A 53 7.76 -14.04 -18.29
N ILE A 54 6.84 -14.99 -18.13
CA ILE A 54 7.17 -16.42 -17.95
C ILE A 54 7.90 -16.96 -19.19
N ARG A 55 7.51 -16.54 -20.41
CA ARG A 55 8.26 -16.85 -21.63
C ARG A 55 9.67 -16.26 -21.60
N MET A 56 9.82 -14.98 -21.26
CA MET A 56 11.14 -14.33 -21.13
C MET A 56 12.05 -15.07 -20.12
N ILE A 57 11.48 -15.53 -19.02
CA ILE A 57 12.17 -16.36 -18.01
C ILE A 57 12.62 -17.69 -18.62
N SER A 58 11.73 -18.37 -19.35
CA SER A 58 12.01 -19.66 -19.99
C SER A 58 13.08 -19.55 -21.07
N ASP A 59 13.03 -18.47 -21.85
CA ASP A 59 13.98 -18.14 -22.92
C ASP A 59 15.32 -17.60 -22.38
N LYS A 60 15.45 -17.48 -21.05
CA LYS A 60 16.64 -16.97 -20.35
C LYS A 60 17.05 -15.57 -20.82
N GLU A 61 16.06 -14.72 -21.08
CA GLU A 61 16.30 -13.32 -21.41
C GLU A 61 17.02 -12.57 -20.28
N HIS A 62 17.56 -11.39 -20.60
CA HIS A 62 18.22 -10.54 -19.62
C HIS A 62 17.28 -10.15 -18.47
N ASN A 63 17.73 -10.35 -17.24
CA ASN A 63 16.98 -10.01 -16.03
C ASN A 63 16.47 -8.57 -16.00
N GLU A 64 17.17 -7.63 -16.65
CA GLU A 64 16.74 -6.24 -16.70
C GLU A 64 15.43 -6.09 -17.48
N ALA A 65 15.30 -6.76 -18.63
CA ALA A 65 14.06 -6.76 -19.41
C ALA A 65 12.91 -7.41 -18.62
N ILE A 66 13.19 -8.49 -17.89
CA ILE A 66 12.23 -9.15 -17.00
C ILE A 66 11.79 -8.20 -15.89
N ARG A 67 12.72 -7.48 -15.24
CA ARG A 67 12.43 -6.48 -14.20
C ARG A 67 11.55 -5.34 -14.71
N VAL A 68 11.83 -4.83 -15.92
CA VAL A 68 11.03 -3.77 -16.55
C VAL A 68 9.61 -4.25 -16.85
N ASN A 69 9.42 -5.45 -17.41
CA ASN A 69 8.07 -5.96 -17.64
C ASN A 69 7.34 -6.28 -16.32
N TYR A 70 8.09 -6.75 -15.31
CA TYR A 70 7.54 -7.02 -13.99
C TYR A 70 7.10 -5.75 -13.24
N SER A 71 7.76 -4.60 -13.43
CA SER A 71 7.29 -3.35 -12.83
C SER A 71 5.96 -2.89 -13.42
N PHE A 72 5.77 -3.00 -14.74
CA PHE A 72 4.47 -2.76 -15.38
C PHE A 72 3.42 -3.74 -14.86
N TRP A 73 3.78 -5.03 -14.75
CA TRP A 73 2.89 -6.05 -14.21
C TRP A 73 2.45 -5.73 -12.78
N MET A 74 3.37 -5.27 -11.93
CA MET A 74 3.04 -4.87 -10.56
C MET A 74 2.09 -3.68 -10.50
N GLN A 75 2.25 -2.69 -11.38
CA GLN A 75 1.33 -1.55 -11.46
C GLN A 75 -0.08 -2.00 -11.86
N ASP A 76 -0.20 -2.84 -12.88
CA ASP A 76 -1.50 -3.39 -13.31
C ASP A 76 -2.11 -4.28 -12.23
N TYR A 77 -1.28 -5.01 -11.49
CA TYR A 77 -1.69 -5.90 -10.41
C TYR A 77 -2.27 -5.11 -9.23
N GLU A 78 -1.66 -4.00 -8.86
CA GLU A 78 -2.19 -3.09 -7.84
C GLU A 78 -3.54 -2.48 -8.24
N GLN A 79 -3.67 -2.05 -9.50
CA GLN A 79 -4.95 -1.55 -10.02
C GLN A 79 -6.04 -2.63 -9.99
N PHE A 80 -5.69 -3.85 -10.39
CA PHE A 80 -6.58 -4.99 -10.31
C PHE A 80 -7.04 -5.25 -8.87
N LEU A 81 -6.13 -5.29 -7.90
CA LEU A 81 -6.47 -5.50 -6.48
C LEU A 81 -7.40 -4.40 -5.96
N MET A 82 -7.16 -3.14 -6.32
CA MET A 82 -8.01 -2.02 -5.91
C MET A 82 -9.43 -2.14 -6.47
N LYS A 83 -9.58 -2.47 -7.76
CA LYS A 83 -10.89 -2.68 -8.39
C LYS A 83 -11.60 -3.89 -7.80
N HIS A 84 -10.86 -4.98 -7.58
CA HIS A 84 -11.34 -6.20 -6.97
C HIS A 84 -11.90 -5.96 -5.57
N GLN A 85 -11.13 -5.31 -4.71
CA GLN A 85 -11.54 -4.99 -3.34
C GLN A 85 -12.74 -4.04 -3.33
N THR A 86 -12.73 -3.01 -4.17
CA THR A 86 -13.85 -2.06 -4.28
C THR A 86 -15.13 -2.77 -4.70
N HIS A 87 -15.03 -3.73 -5.63
CA HIS A 87 -16.17 -4.51 -6.05
C HIS A 87 -16.69 -5.40 -4.94
N PHE A 88 -15.79 -6.17 -4.32
CA PHE A 88 -16.09 -7.07 -3.22
C PHE A 88 -16.80 -6.37 -2.05
N SER A 89 -16.31 -5.20 -1.62
CA SER A 89 -16.93 -4.42 -0.53
C SER A 89 -18.34 -3.90 -0.86
N ARG A 90 -18.69 -3.81 -2.15
CA ARG A 90 -20.00 -3.34 -2.63
C ARG A 90 -21.00 -4.46 -2.91
N LEU A 91 -20.58 -5.72 -2.85
CA LEU A 91 -21.46 -6.88 -2.90
C LEU A 91 -22.19 -7.10 -1.57
N HIS A 92 -23.33 -7.80 -1.59
CA HIS A 92 -23.97 -8.29 -0.37
C HIS A 92 -23.19 -9.46 0.24
N GLU A 93 -23.29 -9.69 1.55
CA GLU A 93 -22.53 -10.76 2.24
C GLU A 93 -22.77 -12.15 1.63
N ILE A 94 -24.01 -12.43 1.19
CA ILE A 94 -24.35 -13.70 0.51
C ILE A 94 -23.62 -13.80 -0.84
N GLU A 95 -23.51 -12.69 -1.57
CA GLU A 95 -22.83 -12.63 -2.87
C GLU A 95 -21.31 -12.65 -2.72
N GLN A 96 -20.77 -12.14 -1.61
CA GLN A 96 -19.34 -12.14 -1.33
C GLN A 96 -18.76 -13.55 -1.25
N GLU A 97 -19.45 -14.48 -0.60
CA GLU A 97 -19.02 -15.88 -0.49
C GLU A 97 -18.96 -16.55 -1.87
N GLU A 98 -20.03 -16.40 -2.67
CA GLU A 98 -20.11 -16.94 -4.03
C GLU A 98 -19.04 -16.32 -4.94
N TYR A 99 -18.88 -15.01 -4.88
CA TYR A 99 -17.87 -14.27 -5.63
C TYR A 99 -16.45 -14.75 -5.28
N MET A 100 -16.14 -14.97 -4.00
CA MET A 100 -14.83 -15.49 -3.61
C MET A 100 -14.58 -16.88 -4.18
N GLN A 101 -15.56 -17.78 -4.14
CA GLN A 101 -15.39 -19.14 -4.67
C GLN A 101 -15.11 -19.13 -6.18
N ILE A 102 -15.84 -18.31 -6.94
CA ILE A 102 -15.67 -18.20 -8.39
C ILE A 102 -14.30 -17.61 -8.75
N HIS A 103 -13.82 -16.62 -7.98
CA HIS A 103 -12.64 -15.85 -8.33
C HIS A 103 -11.34 -16.27 -7.63
N THR A 104 -11.40 -17.13 -6.61
CA THR A 104 -10.21 -17.67 -5.93
C THR A 104 -9.18 -18.28 -6.91
N PRO A 105 -9.56 -19.10 -7.92
CA PRO A 105 -8.58 -19.68 -8.84
C PRO A 105 -7.77 -18.62 -9.61
N ARG A 106 -8.44 -17.53 -9.99
CA ARG A 106 -7.84 -16.39 -10.69
C ARG A 106 -6.81 -15.68 -9.82
N ASP A 107 -7.16 -15.44 -8.56
CA ASP A 107 -6.30 -14.73 -7.62
C ASP A 107 -5.09 -15.59 -7.22
N VAL A 108 -5.29 -16.91 -7.06
CA VAL A 108 -4.22 -17.89 -6.85
C VAL A 108 -3.25 -17.91 -8.03
N PHE A 109 -3.76 -17.89 -9.27
CA PHE A 109 -2.90 -17.81 -10.47
C PHE A 109 -2.00 -16.58 -10.43
N LEU A 110 -2.55 -15.38 -10.21
CA LEU A 110 -1.75 -14.15 -10.18
C LEU A 110 -0.72 -14.16 -9.04
N MET A 111 -1.09 -14.65 -7.86
CA MET A 111 -0.16 -14.78 -6.73
C MET A 111 1.00 -15.74 -7.03
N ASN A 112 0.72 -16.83 -7.75
CA ASN A 112 1.75 -17.77 -8.17
C ASN A 112 2.69 -17.16 -9.22
N CYS A 113 2.16 -16.48 -10.24
CA CYS A 113 2.97 -15.75 -11.22
C CYS A 113 3.87 -14.72 -10.53
N LYS A 114 3.32 -13.93 -9.60
CA LYS A 114 4.09 -12.95 -8.81
C LYS A 114 5.25 -13.62 -8.10
N ARG A 115 4.99 -14.73 -7.41
CA ARG A 115 6.00 -15.47 -6.65
C ARG A 115 7.10 -16.00 -7.57
N GLU A 116 6.73 -16.63 -8.67
CA GLU A 116 7.67 -17.23 -9.62
C GLU A 116 8.60 -16.18 -10.25
N ILE A 117 8.03 -15.06 -10.71
CA ILE A 117 8.82 -13.97 -11.30
C ILE A 117 9.76 -13.35 -10.25
N GLN A 118 9.29 -13.14 -9.02
CA GLN A 118 10.14 -12.64 -7.93
C GLN A 118 11.27 -13.61 -7.59
N GLN A 119 10.99 -14.91 -7.53
CA GLN A 119 12.00 -15.93 -7.28
C GLN A 119 13.07 -15.92 -8.37
N ASN A 120 12.66 -15.80 -9.65
CA ASN A 120 13.61 -15.71 -10.76
C ASN A 120 14.51 -14.47 -10.66
N ILE A 121 13.91 -13.29 -10.46
CA ILE A 121 14.63 -12.01 -10.33
C ILE A 121 15.62 -12.03 -9.16
N ASN A 122 15.27 -12.70 -8.05
CA ASN A 122 16.11 -12.79 -6.85
C ASN A 122 17.18 -13.89 -6.95
N SER A 123 16.93 -14.96 -7.70
CA SER A 123 17.87 -16.08 -7.85
C SER A 123 18.99 -15.77 -8.84
N ASN A 124 18.81 -14.79 -9.74
CA ASN A 124 19.87 -14.24 -10.57
C ASN A 124 20.22 -12.80 -10.13
N PRO A 125 20.94 -12.61 -9.01
CA PRO A 125 21.52 -11.33 -8.69
C PRO A 125 22.62 -11.04 -9.72
N VAL A 126 22.27 -10.25 -10.75
CA VAL A 126 23.17 -9.54 -11.69
C VAL A 126 24.54 -10.20 -11.84
N GLN A 127 24.71 -11.04 -12.87
CA GLN A 127 26.03 -11.23 -13.46
C GLN A 127 26.53 -9.85 -13.88
N ARG A 128 27.28 -9.17 -13.00
CA ARG A 128 28.17 -8.09 -13.41
C ARG A 128 29.19 -8.76 -14.29
N GLN A 129 29.00 -8.69 -15.60
CA GLN A 129 30.08 -8.96 -16.54
C GLN A 129 31.12 -7.85 -16.36
N GLU A 130 31.96 -7.99 -15.34
CA GLU A 130 33.25 -7.31 -15.29
C GLU A 130 34.12 -7.95 -16.36
N SER A 131 34.01 -7.41 -17.57
CA SER A 131 34.96 -7.60 -18.65
C SER A 131 36.26 -6.86 -18.34
N ALA A 132 36.97 -7.29 -17.29
CA ALA A 132 38.32 -6.80 -16.99
C ALA A 132 39.35 -7.87 -17.38
N LYS A 133 39.67 -7.89 -18.67
CA LYS A 133 40.84 -8.58 -19.22
C LYS A 133 42.08 -7.82 -18.75
N GLY A 134 42.58 -8.13 -17.55
CA GLY A 134 43.69 -7.44 -16.91
C GLY A 134 44.72 -8.41 -16.33
N LYS A 135 45.91 -8.40 -16.93
CA LYS A 135 47.13 -9.18 -16.66
C LYS A 135 47.31 -9.73 -15.24
N SER A 136 47.61 -11.04 -15.21
CA SER A 136 48.30 -11.74 -14.13
C SER A 136 49.60 -11.02 -13.76
N VAL A 137 49.66 -10.49 -12.53
CA VAL A 137 50.91 -10.17 -11.84
C VAL A 137 50.88 -10.90 -10.51
N ARG A 138 51.78 -11.88 -10.40
CA ARG A 138 52.14 -12.53 -9.14
C ARG A 138 52.59 -11.46 -8.15
N SER A 139 51.90 -11.33 -7.03
CA SER A 139 52.47 -10.70 -5.84
C SER A 139 52.17 -11.56 -4.62
N ALA A 140 53.24 -11.79 -3.86
CA ALA A 140 53.29 -12.62 -2.68
C ALA A 140 52.39 -12.09 -1.57
N GLY A 141 51.96 -13.01 -0.70
CA GLY A 141 50.91 -12.80 0.29
C GLY A 141 51.16 -11.66 1.27
N ILE A 142 50.10 -10.86 1.45
CA ILE A 142 49.56 -10.27 2.69
C ILE A 142 48.13 -9.82 2.32
N SER A 143 47.10 -10.69 2.42
CA SER A 143 45.70 -10.25 2.24
C SER A 143 44.62 -11.07 2.96
N SER A 144 44.98 -12.15 3.65
CA SER A 144 44.03 -13.06 4.32
C SER A 144 43.26 -12.41 5.49
N VAL A 145 43.88 -11.46 6.20
CA VAL A 145 43.23 -10.77 7.35
C VAL A 145 42.27 -9.66 6.90
N SER A 146 42.54 -9.01 5.76
CA SER A 146 41.70 -7.92 5.25
C SER A 146 40.35 -8.43 4.74
N SER A 147 40.35 -9.55 4.01
CA SER A 147 39.11 -10.16 3.48
C SER A 147 38.17 -10.67 4.60
N LYS A 148 38.70 -11.36 5.61
CA LYS A 148 37.92 -11.80 6.78
C LYS A 148 37.38 -10.63 7.61
N ARG A 149 38.15 -9.54 7.75
CA ARG A 149 37.68 -8.33 8.45
C ARG A 149 36.53 -7.65 7.70
N LEU A 150 36.57 -7.66 6.38
CA LEU A 150 35.51 -7.12 5.51
C LEU A 150 34.22 -7.94 5.60
N GLU A 151 34.32 -9.27 5.65
CA GLU A 151 33.17 -10.16 5.84
C GLU A 151 32.49 -9.97 7.21
N VAL A 152 33.29 -9.76 8.26
CA VAL A 152 32.77 -9.47 9.61
C VAL A 152 32.06 -8.11 9.65
N GLU A 153 32.61 -7.10 8.98
CA GLU A 153 31.99 -5.76 8.91
C GLU A 153 30.70 -5.78 8.08
N GLU A 154 30.65 -6.54 6.98
CA GLU A 154 29.42 -6.72 6.19
C GLU A 154 28.32 -7.40 7.02
N LYS A 155 28.67 -8.44 7.79
CA LYS A 155 27.74 -9.09 8.72
C LYS A 155 27.25 -8.12 9.78
N ARG A 156 28.13 -7.27 10.32
CA ARG A 156 27.77 -6.24 11.31
C ARG A 156 26.80 -5.22 10.71
N ILE A 157 27.06 -4.71 9.51
CA ILE A 157 26.18 -3.76 8.81
C ILE A 157 24.81 -4.39 8.53
N LYS A 158 24.77 -5.64 8.06
CA LYS A 158 23.51 -6.38 7.84
C LYS A 158 22.71 -6.55 9.13
N LEU A 159 23.38 -6.90 10.23
CA LEU A 159 22.73 -7.04 11.54
C LEU A 159 22.22 -5.70 12.08
N GLU A 160 22.97 -4.62 11.90
CA GLU A 160 22.56 -3.28 12.31
C GLU A 160 21.36 -2.78 11.49
N ALA A 161 21.36 -3.02 10.17
CA ALA A 161 20.21 -2.74 9.30
C ALA A 161 18.97 -3.54 9.73
N LYS A 162 19.15 -4.82 10.07
CA LYS A 162 18.06 -5.67 10.61
C LYS A 162 17.54 -5.15 11.94
N ARG A 163 18.42 -4.68 12.83
CA ARG A 163 18.05 -4.05 14.12
C ARG A 163 17.21 -2.80 13.91
N GLN A 164 17.63 -1.92 13.01
CA GLN A 164 16.88 -0.69 12.68
C GLN A 164 15.53 -1.00 12.02
N ALA A 165 15.48 -1.97 11.11
CA ALA A 165 14.23 -2.41 10.48
C ALA A 165 13.24 -2.97 11.52
N MET A 166 13.71 -3.80 12.46
CA MET A 166 12.88 -4.32 13.55
C MET A 166 12.37 -3.21 14.48
N LYS A 167 13.19 -2.19 14.76
CA LYS A 167 12.77 -1.02 15.54
C LYS A 167 11.66 -0.25 14.84
N ARG A 168 11.84 0.09 13.55
CA ARG A 168 10.81 0.76 12.74
C ARG A 168 9.52 -0.05 12.66
N LYS A 169 9.62 -1.38 12.51
CA LYS A 169 8.45 -2.27 12.50
C LYS A 169 7.65 -2.19 13.80
N ARG A 170 8.33 -2.19 14.97
CA ARG A 170 7.67 -2.03 16.27
C ARG A 170 7.02 -0.66 16.42
N GLU A 171 7.69 0.41 16.00
CA GLU A 171 7.13 1.77 16.03
C GLU A 171 5.87 1.87 15.16
N LEU A 172 5.87 1.25 13.98
CA LEU A 172 4.72 1.21 13.09
C LEU A 172 3.57 0.40 13.70
N GLU A 173 3.85 -0.76 14.30
CA GLU A 173 2.86 -1.59 14.97
C GLU A 173 2.19 -0.84 16.13
N MET A 174 2.97 -0.15 16.98
CA MET A 174 2.44 0.70 18.05
C MET A 174 1.59 1.86 17.50
N ALA A 175 2.03 2.51 16.42
CA ALA A 175 1.26 3.58 15.79
C ALA A 175 -0.06 3.07 15.21
N LYS A 176 -0.05 1.89 14.58
CA LYS A 176 -1.26 1.23 14.06
C LYS A 176 -2.24 0.90 15.18
N THR A 177 -1.76 0.33 16.29
CA THR A 177 -2.63 0.03 17.44
C THR A 177 -3.20 1.29 18.08
N ALA A 178 -2.40 2.36 18.18
CA ALA A 178 -2.87 3.64 18.73
C ALA A 178 -3.93 4.29 17.83
N LEU A 179 -3.74 4.22 16.51
CA LEU A 179 -4.70 4.73 15.55
C LEU A 179 -6.02 3.95 15.60
N GLN A 180 -5.97 2.62 15.68
CA GLN A 180 -7.17 1.79 15.83
C GLN A 180 -7.96 2.15 17.10
N LEU A 181 -7.28 2.28 18.25
CA LEU A 181 -7.94 2.66 19.49
C LEU A 181 -8.63 4.03 19.40
N ASN A 182 -8.02 4.98 18.68
CA ASN A 182 -8.59 6.30 18.48
C ASN A 182 -9.81 6.25 17.53
N GLU A 183 -9.78 5.42 16.49
CA GLU A 183 -10.94 5.18 15.62
C GLU A 183 -12.10 4.56 16.41
N ASP A 184 -11.82 3.54 17.23
CA ASP A 184 -12.82 2.88 18.07
C ASP A 184 -13.41 3.85 19.12
N GLU A 185 -12.58 4.69 19.75
CA GLU A 185 -13.03 5.72 20.69
C GLU A 185 -13.92 6.76 20.00
N LEU A 186 -13.53 7.22 18.81
CA LEU A 186 -14.33 8.17 18.04
C LEU A 186 -15.68 7.55 17.66
N GLN A 187 -15.69 6.29 17.22
CA GLN A 187 -16.91 5.57 16.90
C GLN A 187 -17.84 5.50 18.13
N MET A 188 -17.33 5.06 19.28
CA MET A 188 -18.11 5.00 20.52
C MET A 188 -18.68 6.38 20.91
N ARG A 189 -17.89 7.45 20.78
CA ARG A 189 -18.38 8.82 21.05
C ARG A 189 -19.52 9.22 20.11
N THR A 190 -19.42 8.87 18.82
CA THR A 190 -20.50 9.17 17.87
C THR A 190 -21.76 8.38 18.17
N GLU A 191 -21.63 7.11 18.56
CA GLU A 191 -22.78 6.27 18.93
C GLU A 191 -23.47 6.79 20.20
N ILE A 192 -22.70 7.20 21.22
CA ILE A 192 -23.23 7.86 22.43
C ILE A 192 -23.98 9.14 22.05
N ALA A 193 -23.36 10.03 21.25
CA ALA A 193 -24.00 11.28 20.86
C ALA A 193 -25.32 11.06 20.09
N VAL A 194 -25.37 10.03 19.23
CA VAL A 194 -26.59 9.64 18.52
C VAL A 194 -27.64 9.09 19.50
N ALA A 195 -27.22 8.28 20.47
CA ALA A 195 -28.12 7.74 21.50
C ALA A 195 -28.70 8.87 22.36
N ASP A 196 -27.87 9.82 22.80
CA ASP A 196 -28.29 11.00 23.57
C ASP A 196 -29.27 11.86 22.77
N ALA A 197 -28.98 12.13 21.49
CA ALA A 197 -29.89 12.87 20.63
C ALA A 197 -31.25 12.17 20.47
N LYS A 198 -31.25 10.84 20.32
CA LYS A 198 -32.48 10.04 20.28
C LYS A 198 -33.23 10.10 21.60
N ALA A 199 -32.54 9.94 22.72
CA ALA A 199 -33.12 10.03 24.05
C ALA A 199 -33.80 11.39 24.26
N MET A 200 -33.14 12.50 23.90
CA MET A 200 -33.71 13.85 23.96
C MET A 200 -34.99 13.99 23.11
N ILE A 201 -35.07 13.33 21.97
CA ILE A 201 -36.26 13.34 21.12
C ILE A 201 -37.41 12.59 21.80
N TYR A 202 -37.16 11.38 22.33
CA TYR A 202 -38.17 10.60 23.06
C TYR A 202 -38.69 11.35 24.29
N ASP A 203 -37.78 11.95 25.05
CA ASP A 203 -38.07 12.81 26.19
C ASP A 203 -39.00 13.98 25.83
N LYS A 204 -38.77 14.64 24.69
CA LYS A 204 -39.63 15.72 24.18
C LYS A 204 -41.01 15.21 23.76
N PHE A 205 -41.08 14.03 23.17
CA PHE A 205 -42.36 13.38 22.83
C PHE A 205 -43.17 13.03 24.07
N GLU A 206 -42.53 12.51 25.12
CA GLU A 206 -43.21 12.15 26.38
C GLU A 206 -43.73 13.37 27.15
N ARG A 207 -43.04 14.52 27.04
CA ARG A 207 -43.44 15.78 27.69
C ARG A 207 -44.52 16.58 26.94
N GLY A 208 -44.90 16.17 25.72
CA GLY A 208 -45.95 16.84 24.94
C GLY A 208 -45.56 18.22 24.41
N GLU A 209 -44.27 18.57 24.43
CA GLU A 209 -43.72 19.85 23.98
C GLU A 209 -43.32 19.76 22.50
N ILE A 210 -44.29 19.81 21.59
CA ILE A 210 -44.01 19.93 20.16
C ILE A 210 -44.46 21.32 19.69
N ASP A 211 -43.60 22.31 19.92
CA ASP A 211 -43.59 23.55 19.14
C ASP A 211 -42.16 23.77 18.64
N GLY A 212 -41.99 23.82 17.31
CA GLY A 212 -40.77 24.26 16.63
C GLY A 212 -39.51 23.42 16.88
N VAL A 213 -39.17 22.54 15.94
CA VAL A 213 -37.85 21.88 15.90
C VAL A 213 -36.77 22.94 15.61
N GLU A 214 -36.28 23.62 16.64
CA GLU A 214 -34.95 24.22 16.58
C GLU A 214 -33.93 23.10 16.77
N MET A 215 -33.27 22.74 15.66
CA MET A 215 -32.06 21.94 15.72
C MET A 215 -31.04 22.64 16.61
N PRO A 216 -30.47 21.96 17.62
CA PRO A 216 -29.35 22.52 18.35
C PRO A 216 -28.20 22.76 17.35
N GLN A 217 -27.81 24.03 17.17
CA GLN A 217 -26.57 24.33 16.48
C GLN A 217 -25.43 23.68 17.25
N VAL A 218 -24.78 22.71 16.61
CA VAL A 218 -23.54 22.12 17.10
C VAL A 218 -22.50 23.23 17.14
N LYS A 219 -22.27 23.81 18.34
CA LYS A 219 -21.00 24.49 18.60
C LYS A 219 -19.93 23.41 18.58
N LEU A 220 -19.30 23.24 17.43
CA LEU A 220 -17.99 22.61 17.34
C LEU A 220 -17.05 23.43 18.21
N GLU A 221 -16.83 23.01 19.44
CA GLU A 221 -15.68 23.49 20.19
C GLU A 221 -14.45 23.06 19.41
N THR A 222 -13.86 24.06 18.73
CA THR A 222 -12.54 23.97 18.14
C THR A 222 -11.57 23.79 19.29
N ILE A 223 -11.12 22.55 19.52
CA ILE A 223 -9.98 22.31 20.38
C ILE A 223 -8.73 22.55 19.53
N GLU A 224 -7.94 23.52 20.01
CA GLU A 224 -6.70 24.02 19.42
C GLU A 224 -5.76 22.92 18.89
N PRO A 225 -5.10 23.16 17.75
CA PRO A 225 -4.00 22.34 17.30
C PRO A 225 -2.68 22.94 17.79
N THR A 226 -2.04 22.44 18.85
CA THR A 226 -0.58 22.66 19.03
C THR A 226 0.11 21.76 20.09
N PRO A 227 1.46 21.65 20.11
CA PRO A 227 2.17 20.54 19.49
C PRO A 227 3.12 19.81 20.46
N LYS A 228 3.72 18.69 20.02
CA LYS A 228 5.08 18.29 20.42
C LYS A 228 5.63 17.21 19.48
N PRO A 229 6.40 17.58 18.45
CA PRO A 229 7.33 16.65 17.83
C PRO A 229 8.49 16.43 18.80
N LEU A 230 8.77 15.17 19.16
CA LEU A 230 10.07 14.79 19.72
C LEU A 230 11.11 15.04 18.62
N GLN A 231 11.75 16.21 18.67
CA GLN A 231 12.96 16.52 17.93
C GLN A 231 14.06 15.54 18.35
N GLY A 232 14.19 14.46 17.59
CA GLY A 232 15.42 13.69 17.52
C GLY A 232 16.51 14.59 16.94
N LYS A 233 17.42 15.00 17.81
CA LYS A 233 18.63 15.77 17.54
C LYS A 233 19.49 15.06 16.48
N VAL A 234 19.32 15.40 15.20
CA VAL A 234 20.33 15.12 14.17
C VAL A 234 21.26 16.32 14.16
N GLN A 235 22.42 16.16 14.83
CA GLN A 235 23.54 17.08 14.64
C GLN A 235 24.12 16.84 13.25
N SER A 236 23.75 17.68 12.28
CA SER A 236 24.55 17.91 11.08
C SER A 236 25.33 19.21 11.28
N THR A 237 26.56 19.09 11.74
CA THR A 237 27.53 20.19 11.62
C THR A 237 28.00 20.21 10.18
N ILE A 238 27.47 21.14 9.38
CA ILE A 238 28.14 21.61 8.16
C ILE A 238 28.51 23.06 8.43
N GLU A 239 29.75 23.27 8.84
CA GLU A 239 30.36 24.60 8.82
C GLU A 239 30.47 25.06 7.36
N SER A 240 29.67 26.05 7.00
CA SER A 240 29.89 26.85 5.79
C SER A 240 30.48 28.17 6.24
N LYS A 241 31.81 28.31 6.12
CA LYS A 241 32.50 29.59 6.27
C LYS A 241 32.57 30.28 4.91
N ALA A 242 32.27 31.56 4.97
CA ALA A 242 31.92 32.46 3.89
C ALA A 242 33.04 32.76 2.87
N LEU A 243 32.56 33.09 1.66
CA LEU A 243 33.04 34.11 0.70
C LEU A 243 34.54 34.21 0.38
N ASN A 244 34.86 34.01 -0.90
CA ASN A 244 35.51 35.06 -1.68
C ASN A 244 35.24 34.89 -3.20
N PRO A 245 34.81 35.93 -3.94
CA PRO A 245 34.73 35.91 -5.38
C PRO A 245 35.97 36.60 -5.99
N VAL A 246 36.71 35.89 -6.84
CA VAL A 246 37.70 36.53 -7.72
C VAL A 246 37.46 36.03 -9.15
N ALA A 247 37.16 36.99 -10.01
CA ALA A 247 37.01 36.88 -11.44
C ALA A 247 38.25 36.30 -12.13
N LYS A 248 38.03 35.49 -13.18
CA LYS A 248 38.85 35.55 -14.40
C LYS A 248 38.14 34.90 -15.59
N SER A 249 37.60 35.78 -16.43
CA SER A 249 37.77 35.82 -17.88
C SER A 249 37.72 34.52 -18.68
N ILE A 250 36.60 34.40 -19.39
CA ILE A 250 36.44 33.68 -20.66
C ILE A 250 37.46 34.20 -21.68
N SER A 251 38.16 33.28 -22.34
CA SER A 251 38.80 33.51 -23.65
C SER A 251 38.60 32.25 -24.48
N THR A 252 37.53 32.25 -25.25
CA THR A 252 37.37 31.42 -26.45
C THR A 252 38.14 32.10 -27.58
N ASP A 253 39.05 31.38 -28.21
CA ASP A 253 39.58 31.73 -29.52
C ASP A 253 39.49 30.48 -30.40
N GLU A 254 38.56 30.54 -31.36
CA GLU A 254 38.54 29.69 -32.54
C GLU A 254 39.18 30.49 -33.68
N GLY A 255 40.11 29.87 -34.38
CA GLY A 255 40.70 30.33 -35.64
C GLY A 255 41.68 29.25 -36.10
N GLU A 256 41.29 28.30 -36.94
CA GLU A 256 41.14 28.38 -38.40
C GLU A 256 42.49 28.50 -39.16
N SER A 257 42.85 27.38 -39.80
CA SER A 257 43.63 27.18 -41.04
C SER A 257 45.03 27.81 -41.23
N GLY A 258 46.03 26.93 -41.46
CA GLY A 258 47.34 27.26 -42.01
C GLY A 258 48.42 26.26 -41.63
#